data_AF-A0A7R9UFT9-F1
#
_entry.id   AF-A0A7R9UFT9-F1
#
_cell.length_a   1.000
_cell.length_b   1.000
_cell.length_c   1.000
_cell.angle_alpha   90.00
_cell.angle_beta   90.00
_cell.angle_gamma   90.00
#
_symmetry.space_group_name_H-M   'P 1'
#
loop_
_entity.id
_entity.type
_entity.pdbx_description
1 polymer ?
#
loop_
_entity_poly.entity_id
_entity_poly.type
_entity_poly.pdbx_seq_one_letter_code
_entity_poly.pdbx_strand_id
1 'polypeptide(L)'
;AIACCLCCLPCLAGNLDFIVPFITELFLLMYTSINFSCFLLSVMREPSWRPSFKYYHWSISLFGTLYCFTLMIVISWYSALAVIVLACFLVLYIKTQDASRNWG
;
A
#
# COMPACT_ATOMS: atom_id res chain seq x y z
N ALA A 1 3.13 -18.97 -14.83
CA ALA A 1 1.77 -19.54 -14.75
C ALA A 1 0.81 -18.63 -13.97
N ILE A 2 1.05 -18.39 -12.67
CA ILE A 2 0.14 -17.61 -11.79
C ILE A 2 -0.11 -16.19 -12.31
N ALA A 3 0.93 -15.45 -12.71
CA ALA A 3 0.78 -14.10 -13.26
C ALA A 3 -0.09 -14.07 -14.53
N CYS A 4 0.06 -15.04 -15.42
CA CYS A 4 -0.78 -15.15 -16.62
C CYS A 4 -2.25 -15.38 -16.23
N CYS A 5 -2.53 -16.23 -15.25
CA CYS A 5 -3.88 -16.45 -14.74
C CYS A 5 -4.49 -15.16 -14.16
N LEU A 6 -3.72 -14.41 -13.35
CA LEU A 6 -4.17 -13.15 -12.75
C LEU A 6 -4.50 -12.08 -13.80
N CYS A 7 -3.76 -12.01 -14.91
CA CYS A 7 -4.04 -11.08 -15.99
C CYS A 7 -5.23 -11.51 -16.87
N CYS A 8 -5.39 -12.81 -17.14
CA CYS A 8 -6.45 -13.30 -18.03
C CYS A 8 -7.85 -13.25 -17.40
N LEU A 9 -7.96 -13.44 -16.08
CA LEU A 9 -9.25 -13.45 -15.37
C LEU A 9 -10.05 -12.13 -15.54
N PRO A 10 -9.47 -10.94 -15.31
CA PRO A 10 -10.15 -9.68 -15.58
C PRO A 10 -10.43 -9.45 -17.07
N CYS A 11 -9.48 -9.82 -17.96
CA CYS A 11 -9.67 -9.65 -19.40
C CYS A 11 -10.87 -10.43 -19.95
N LEU A 12 -11.18 -11.59 -19.37
CA LEU A 12 -12.35 -12.39 -19.75
C LEU A 12 -13.69 -11.71 -19.38
N ALA A 13 -13.71 -10.83 -18.38
CA ALA A 13 -14.89 -10.06 -18.00
C ALA A 13 -15.26 -9.00 -19.05
N GLY A 14 -14.36 -8.65 -19.98
CA GLY A 14 -14.63 -7.81 -21.15
C GLY A 14 -14.98 -6.35 -20.87
N ASN A 15 -14.99 -5.93 -19.60
CA ASN A 15 -15.37 -4.57 -19.18
C ASN A 15 -14.20 -3.86 -18.50
N LEU A 16 -13.58 -2.94 -19.23
CA LEU A 16 -12.44 -2.16 -18.76
C LEU A 16 -12.82 -1.19 -17.63
N ASP A 17 -14.03 -0.64 -17.66
CA ASP A 17 -14.50 0.38 -16.71
C ASP A 17 -14.60 -0.17 -15.28
N PHE A 18 -14.79 -1.48 -15.13
CA PHE A 18 -14.75 -2.14 -13.83
C PHE A 18 -13.32 -2.42 -13.33
N ILE A 19 -12.39 -2.69 -14.24
CA ILE A 19 -11.02 -3.10 -13.93
C ILE A 19 -10.16 -1.88 -13.54
N VAL A 20 -10.33 -0.76 -14.25
CA VAL A 20 -9.56 0.47 -14.04
C VAL A 20 -9.58 0.95 -12.58
N PRO A 21 -10.75 1.19 -11.94
CA PRO A 21 -10.78 1.69 -10.56
C PRO A 21 -10.16 0.69 -9.57
N PHE A 22 -10.35 -0.62 -9.78
CA PHE A 22 -9.75 -1.65 -8.95
C PHE A 22 -8.22 -1.60 -8.99
N ILE A 23 -7.63 -1.51 -10.18
CA ILE A 23 -6.18 -1.39 -10.35
C ILE A 23 -5.67 -0.08 -9.72
N THR A 24 -6.38 1.03 -9.94
CA THR A 24 -6.02 2.33 -9.35
C THR A 24 -5.98 2.29 -7.83
N GLU A 25 -6.96 1.66 -7.17
CA GLU A 25 -6.95 1.51 -5.72
C GLU A 25 -5.79 0.66 -5.20
N LEU A 26 -5.41 -0.41 -5.91
CA LEU A 26 -4.24 -1.21 -5.55
C LEU A 26 -2.94 -0.40 -5.64
N PHE A 27 -2.75 0.40 -6.69
CA PHE A 27 -1.60 1.28 -6.81
C PHE A 27 -1.59 2.38 -5.73
N LEU A 28 -2.75 2.98 -5.45
CA LEU A 28 -2.88 3.96 -4.37
C LEU A 28 -2.57 3.38 -2.99
N LEU A 29 -2.97 2.13 -2.73
CA LEU A 29 -2.60 1.44 -1.49
C LEU A 29 -1.07 1.28 -1.39
N MET A 30 -0.39 0.86 -2.47
CA MET A 30 1.08 0.74 -2.48
C MET A 30 1.76 2.08 -2.23
N TYR A 31 1.29 3.16 -2.86
CA TYR A 31 1.85 4.49 -2.63
C TYR A 31 1.58 4.97 -1.20
N THR A 32 0.40 4.69 -0.65
CA THR A 32 0.05 5.03 0.75
C THR A 32 0.96 4.29 1.72
N SER A 33 1.15 2.97 1.55
CA SER A 33 1.98 2.16 2.46
C SER A 33 3.46 2.54 2.41
N ILE A 34 4.01 2.84 1.24
CA ILE A 34 5.40 3.31 1.09
C ILE A 34 5.57 4.66 1.77
N ASN A 35 4.71 5.64 1.48
CA ASN A 35 4.78 6.97 2.09
C ASN A 35 4.58 6.91 3.61
N PHE A 36 3.70 6.04 4.09
CA PHE A 36 3.48 5.85 5.52
C PHE A 36 4.69 5.19 6.19
N SER A 37 5.30 4.19 5.56
CA SER A 37 6.50 3.52 6.08
C SER A 37 7.67 4.50 6.21
N CYS A 38 7.93 5.31 5.17
CA CYS A 38 8.94 6.36 5.20
C CYS A 38 8.68 7.41 6.28
N PHE A 39 7.41 7.78 6.49
CA PHE A 39 7.01 8.69 7.58
C PHE A 39 7.30 8.08 8.95
N LEU A 40 6.86 6.83 9.19
CA LEU A 40 7.09 6.12 10.44
C LEU A 40 8.58 5.96 10.75
N LEU A 41 9.38 5.50 9.79
CA LEU A 41 10.83 5.32 9.95
C LEU A 41 11.53 6.63 10.31
N SER A 42 11.11 7.75 9.71
CA SER A 42 11.65 9.08 9.99
C SER A 42 11.25 9.62 11.37
N VAL A 43 10.00 9.42 11.78
CA VAL A 43 9.50 9.90 13.08
C VAL A 43 10.03 9.06 14.23
N MET A 44 10.10 7.74 14.05
CA MET A 44 10.63 6.80 15.03
C MET A 44 12.17 6.85 15.13
N ARG A 45 12.83 7.59 14.23
CA ARG A 45 14.29 7.73 14.17
C ARG A 45 14.99 6.38 14.14
N GLU A 46 14.50 5.48 13.28
CA GLU A 46 15.06 4.14 13.11
C GLU A 46 16.57 4.24 12.75
N PRO A 47 17.48 3.58 13.48
CA PRO A 47 18.93 3.73 13.27
C PRO A 47 19.42 3.40 11.85
N SER A 48 18.73 2.48 11.17
CA SER A 48 19.00 2.06 9.80
C SER A 48 18.47 3.04 8.74
N TRP A 49 17.58 3.96 9.13
CA TRP A 49 16.95 4.90 8.20
C TRP A 49 17.84 6.14 8.00
N ARG A 50 18.46 6.26 6.82
CA ARG A 50 19.34 7.37 6.43
C ARG A 50 18.97 7.91 5.05
N PRO A 51 17.90 8.72 4.93
CA PRO A 51 17.49 9.28 3.64
C PRO A 51 18.58 10.22 3.10
N SER A 52 19.27 9.79 2.05
CA SER A 52 20.35 10.57 1.42
C SER A 52 19.85 11.60 0.40
N PHE A 53 18.54 11.65 0.14
CA PHE A 53 17.96 12.54 -0.86
C PHE A 53 17.74 13.95 -0.31
N LYS A 54 18.27 14.96 -1.01
CA LYS A 54 18.32 16.36 -0.55
C LYS A 54 16.95 17.00 -0.25
N TYR A 55 15.91 16.62 -1.00
CA TYR A 55 14.57 17.20 -0.84
C TYR A 55 13.63 16.32 0.00
N TYR A 56 14.15 15.29 0.65
CA TYR A 56 13.33 14.43 1.50
C TYR A 56 13.04 15.12 2.84
N HIS A 57 11.76 15.20 3.20
CA HIS A 57 11.30 15.61 4.53
C HIS A 57 10.14 14.70 4.96
N TRP A 58 10.07 14.38 6.26
CA TRP A 58 9.02 13.51 6.80
C TRP A 58 7.61 14.05 6.52
N SER A 59 7.44 15.37 6.51
CA SER A 59 6.13 16.01 6.25
C SER A 59 5.64 15.78 4.81
N ILE A 60 6.54 15.66 3.83
CA ILE A 60 6.17 15.36 2.43
C ILE A 60 5.62 13.93 2.34
N SER A 61 6.25 13.00 3.07
CA SER A 61 5.78 11.62 3.19
C SER A 61 4.41 11.53 3.85
N LEU A 62 4.17 12.31 4.90
CA LEU A 62 2.86 12.40 5.54
C LEU A 62 1.80 12.98 4.59
N PHE A 63 2.13 14.05 3.88
CA PHE A 63 1.23 14.65 2.90
C PHE A 63 0.88 13.68 1.77
N GLY A 64 1.87 12.96 1.24
CA GLY A 64 1.65 11.93 0.22
C GLY A 64 0.74 10.81 0.72
N THR A 65 0.92 10.37 1.97
CA THR A 65 0.05 9.37 2.61
C THR A 65 -1.40 9.85 2.67
N LEU A 66 -1.62 11.06 3.20
CA LEU A 66 -2.97 11.63 3.33
C LEU A 66 -3.62 11.89 1.97
N TYR A 67 -2.85 12.34 0.99
CA TYR A 67 -3.33 12.60 -0.37
C TYR A 67 -3.79 11.31 -1.04
N CYS A 68 -2.95 10.26 -1.03
CA CYS A 68 -3.33 8.96 -1.60
C CYS A 68 -4.52 8.33 -0.88
N PHE A 69 -4.57 8.40 0.46
CA PHE A 69 -5.71 7.92 1.25
C PHE A 69 -7.01 8.65 0.90
N THR A 70 -6.95 9.98 0.74
CA THR A 70 -8.11 10.78 0.32
C THR A 70 -8.59 10.36 -1.07
N LEU A 71 -7.67 10.16 -2.02
CA LEU A 71 -8.03 9.70 -3.37
C LEU A 71 -8.69 8.31 -3.37
N MET A 72 -8.24 7.39 -2.51
CA MET A 72 -8.89 6.07 -2.37
C MET A 72 -10.36 6.22 -1.95
N ILE A 73 -10.64 7.06 -0.94
CA ILE A 73 -12.01 7.31 -0.48
C ILE A 73 -12.87 7.98 -1.55
N VAL A 74 -12.28 8.92 -2.33
CA VAL A 74 -12.98 9.63 -3.41
C VAL A 74 -13.37 8.70 -4.56
N ILE A 75 -12.53 7.72 -4.91
CA ILE A 75 -12.84 6.74 -5.96
C ILE A 75 -14.00 5.85 -5.52
N SER A 76 -13.87 5.20 -4.36
CA SER A 76 -14.96 4.43 -3.76
C SER A 76 -14.63 4.09 -2.31
N TRP A 77 -15.48 4.56 -1.41
CA TRP A 77 -15.26 4.38 0.02
C TRP A 77 -15.38 2.92 0.49
N TYR A 78 -16.24 2.12 -0.15
CA TYR A 78 -16.45 0.72 0.21
C TYR A 78 -15.23 -0.14 -0.11
N SER A 79 -14.69 0.02 -1.32
CA SER A 79 -13.52 -0.72 -1.79
C SER A 79 -12.25 -0.23 -1.11
N ALA A 80 -12.11 1.08 -0.87
CA ALA A 80 -11.03 1.62 -0.04
C ALA A 80 -10.99 0.95 1.35
N LEU A 81 -12.13 0.86 2.04
CA LEU A 81 -12.21 0.20 3.35
C LEU A 81 -11.83 -1.29 3.27
N ALA A 82 -12.31 -2.00 2.25
CA ALA A 82 -11.98 -3.41 2.05
C ALA A 82 -10.46 -3.62 1.85
N VAL A 83 -9.83 -2.80 1.01
CA VAL A 83 -8.40 -2.88 0.70
C VAL A 83 -7.53 -2.50 1.90
N ILE A 84 -7.93 -1.49 2.69
CA ILE A 84 -7.23 -1.10 3.92
C ILE A 84 -7.32 -2.21 4.98
N VAL A 85 -8.50 -2.81 5.17
CA VAL A 85 -8.69 -3.93 6.11
C VAL A 85 -7.85 -5.12 5.69
N LEU A 86 -7.82 -5.46 4.40
CA LEU A 86 -6.98 -6.52 3.87
C LEU A 86 -5.49 -6.23 4.12
N ALA A 87 -5.03 -5.01 3.86
CA ALA A 87 -3.65 -4.61 4.12
C ALA A 87 -3.29 -4.72 5.62
N CYS A 88 -4.18 -4.26 6.51
CA CYS A 88 -3.99 -4.38 7.95
C CYS A 88 -3.91 -5.85 8.38
N PHE A 89 -4.82 -6.70 7.88
CA PHE A 89 -4.80 -8.14 8.15
C PHE A 89 -3.49 -8.78 7.68
N LEU A 90 -2.99 -8.44 6.50
CA LEU A 90 -1.71 -8.93 5.99
C LEU A 90 -0.54 -8.51 6.88
N VAL A 91 -0.49 -7.24 7.31
CA VAL A 91 0.56 -6.76 8.23
C VAL A 91 0.53 -7.51 9.56
N LEU A 92 -0.68 -7.73 10.13
CA LEU A 92 -0.84 -8.48 11.37
C LEU A 92 -0.43 -9.95 11.21
N TYR A 93 -0.79 -10.57 10.08
CA TYR A 93 -0.41 -11.93 9.76
C TYR A 93 1.11 -12.08 9.61
N ILE A 94 1.78 -11.15 8.92
CA ILE A 94 3.24 -11.17 8.80
C ILE A 94 3.89 -11.02 10.19
N LYS A 95 3.40 -10.07 11.00
CA LYS A 95 3.92 -9.84 12.35
C LYS A 95 3.79 -11.06 13.27
N THR A 96 2.72 -11.85 13.15
CA THR A 96 2.56 -13.08 13.95
C THR A 96 3.50 -14.18 13.47
N GLN A 97 3.78 -14.26 12.17
CA GLN A 97 4.76 -15.20 11.61
C GLN A 97 6.19 -14.83 12.00
N ASP A 98 6.55 -13.54 12.01
CA ASP A 98 7.86 -13.06 12.43
C ASP A 98 8.18 -13.39 13.89
N ALA A 99 7.17 -13.38 14.76
CA ALA A 99 7.34 -13.82 16.15
C ALA A 99 7.63 -15.33 16.28
N SER A 100 7.27 -16.13 15.27
CA SER A 100 7.45 -17.59 15.27
C SER A 100 8.69 -18.07 14.52
N ARG A 101 9.22 -17.26 13.59
CA ARG A 101 10.43 -17.57 12.82
C ARG A 101 11.62 -16.84 13.41
N ASN A 102 12.52 -17.60 14.02
CA ASN A 102 13.86 -17.16 14.40
C ASN A 102 14.68 -17.01 13.12
N TRP A 103 14.58 -15.86 12.46
CA TRP A 103 15.17 -15.62 11.15
C TRP A 103 16.70 -15.45 11.12
N GLY A 104 17.39 -15.70 12.24
CA GLY A 104 18.79 -15.34 12.40
C GLY A 104 18.96 -13.87 12.70
#